data_AF-A0A091NFE5-F1
#
_entry.id   AF-A0A091NFE5-F1
#
_cell.length_a   1.000
_cell.length_b   1.000
_cell.length_c   1.000
_cell.angle_alpha   90.00
_cell.angle_beta   90.00
_cell.angle_gamma   90.00
#
_symmetry.space_group_name_H-M   'P 1'
#
loop_
_entity.id
_entity.type
_entity.pdbx_description
1 polymer ?
#
loop_
_entity_poly.entity_id
_entity_poly.type
_entity_poly.pdbx_seq_one_letter_code
_entity_poly.pdbx_strand_id
1 'polypeptide(L)'
;KAPYSCPMCKLHLGPILELQKNFQLCSIVETFLSTTSKGQQGEGSKEAKTEEVPCDYCLDGSQPAVKTCLGCNASLCQAHLSKHNAKASQQDHVLVEVGTGGAAEERRCPEHGRLLECYCRDEGQNICTLCFITGSHKGHNIITVREA
;
A
#
# COMPACT_ATOMS: atom_id res chain seq x y z
N LYS A 1 -14.91 22.21 -28.95
CA LYS A 1 -14.22 21.98 -27.65
C LYS A 1 -15.06 20.97 -26.88
N ALA A 2 -14.49 19.82 -26.51
CA ALA A 2 -15.24 18.81 -25.75
C ALA A 2 -15.61 19.39 -24.37
N PRO A 3 -16.84 19.20 -23.88
CA PRO A 3 -17.23 19.60 -22.53
C PRO A 3 -16.36 18.84 -21.52
N TYR A 4 -15.87 19.55 -20.50
CA TYR A 4 -15.11 18.91 -19.42
C TYR A 4 -16.07 18.07 -18.59
N SER A 5 -15.70 16.83 -18.25
CA SER A 5 -16.55 15.95 -17.44
C SER A 5 -15.84 15.59 -16.15
N CYS A 6 -16.54 15.71 -15.02
CA CYS A 6 -15.98 15.27 -13.75
C CYS A 6 -15.73 13.75 -13.80
N PRO A 7 -14.51 13.26 -13.55
CA PRO A 7 -14.20 11.83 -13.64
C PRO A 7 -14.95 10.99 -12.61
N MET A 8 -15.37 11.61 -11.48
CA MET A 8 -16.07 10.94 -10.39
C MET A 8 -17.58 10.92 -10.55
N CYS A 9 -18.23 12.07 -10.79
CA CYS A 9 -19.69 12.15 -10.85
C CYS A 9 -20.25 12.21 -12.28
N LYS A 10 -19.38 12.20 -13.30
CA LYS A 10 -19.74 12.26 -14.74
C LYS A 10 -20.59 13.46 -15.16
N LEU A 11 -20.68 14.48 -14.30
CA LEU A 11 -21.36 15.72 -14.62
C LEU A 11 -20.62 16.43 -15.75
N HIS A 12 -21.36 16.75 -16.82
CA HIS A 12 -20.85 17.58 -17.91
C HIS A 12 -20.78 19.02 -17.44
N LEU A 13 -19.56 19.51 -17.34
CA LEU A 13 -19.25 20.88 -17.05
C LEU A 13 -19.28 21.67 -18.37
N GLY A 14 -19.88 22.85 -18.33
CA GLY A 14 -20.13 23.68 -19.52
C GLY A 14 -18.86 24.04 -20.31
N PRO A 15 -19.01 24.57 -21.54
CA PRO A 15 -17.93 24.75 -22.51
C PRO A 15 -16.83 25.75 -22.11
N ILE A 16 -17.03 26.52 -21.04
CA ILE A 16 -16.08 27.50 -20.52
C ILE A 16 -15.92 27.27 -19.02
N LEU A 17 -14.96 26.43 -18.65
CA LEU A 17 -14.41 26.40 -17.31
C LEU A 17 -12.91 26.71 -17.41
N GLU A 18 -12.50 27.86 -16.89
CA GLU A 18 -11.10 28.08 -16.58
C GLU A 18 -10.83 27.44 -15.22
N LEU A 19 -10.26 26.23 -15.21
CA LEU A 19 -9.92 25.53 -13.98
C LEU A 19 -8.88 26.35 -13.22
N GLN A 20 -9.28 26.93 -12.10
CA GLN A 20 -8.38 27.64 -11.21
C GLN A 20 -7.72 26.66 -10.24
N LYS A 21 -6.45 26.91 -9.92
CA LYS A 21 -5.77 26.16 -8.86
C LYS A 21 -6.45 26.44 -7.52
N ASN A 22 -6.61 25.41 -6.70
CA ASN A 22 -7.01 25.62 -5.32
C ASN A 22 -5.78 26.10 -4.52
N PHE A 23 -5.68 27.42 -4.34
CA PHE A 23 -4.54 28.05 -3.66
C PHE A 23 -4.37 27.58 -2.21
N GLN A 24 -5.46 27.23 -1.51
CA GLN A 24 -5.40 26.71 -0.15
C GLN A 24 -4.66 25.36 -0.13
N LEU A 25 -5.02 24.46 -1.04
CA LEU A 25 -4.34 23.16 -1.16
C LEU A 25 -2.88 23.32 -1.60
N CYS A 26 -2.59 24.23 -2.54
CA CYS A 26 -1.20 24.53 -2.93
C CYS A 26 -0.36 24.99 -1.73
N SER A 27 -0.88 25.91 -0.92
CA SER A 27 -0.19 26.41 0.27
C SER A 27 0.06 25.32 1.32
N ILE A 28 -0.92 24.43 1.53
CA ILE A 28 -0.77 23.27 2.43
C ILE A 28 0.37 22.35 1.94
N VAL A 29 0.39 22.03 0.64
CA VAL A 29 1.43 21.17 0.05
C VAL A 29 2.82 21.83 0.12
N GLU A 30 2.93 23.11 -0.20
CA GLU A 30 4.19 23.86 -0.11
C GLU A 30 4.73 23.90 1.32
N THR A 31 3.85 24.08 2.31
CA THR A 31 4.22 24.06 3.73
C THR A 31 4.73 22.68 4.14
N PHE A 32 4.04 21.61 3.74
CA PHE A 32 4.43 20.22 4.02
C PHE A 32 5.80 19.85 3.40
N LEU A 33 6.05 20.28 2.17
CA LEU A 33 7.34 20.05 1.51
C LEU A 33 8.48 20.83 2.22
N SER A 34 8.19 22.04 2.68
CA SER A 34 9.17 22.90 3.36
C SER A 34 9.54 22.43 4.77
N THR A 35 8.62 21.75 5.48
CA THR A 35 8.92 21.15 6.80
C THR A 35 9.73 19.86 6.67
N THR A 36 9.50 19.09 5.60
CA THR A 36 10.20 17.84 5.32
C THR A 36 11.69 18.06 5.01
N SER A 37 12.05 19.16 4.32
CA SER A 37 13.44 19.45 3.93
C SER A 37 14.35 19.94 5.07
N LYS A 38 13.80 20.31 6.23
CA LYS A 38 14.58 20.81 7.38
C LYS A 38 14.97 19.73 8.40
N GLY A 39 14.50 18.50 8.25
CA GLY A 39 14.73 17.41 9.21
C GLY A 39 15.98 16.54 8.99
N GLN A 40 16.75 16.76 7.92
CA GLN A 40 17.93 15.94 7.58
C GLN A 40 19.23 16.67 7.91
N GLN A 41 19.52 16.86 9.21
CA GLN A 41 20.89 17.11 9.65
C GLN A 41 21.13 16.41 10.99
N GLY A 42 21.79 15.27 10.92
CA GLY A 42 22.21 14.45 12.06
C GLY A 42 23.20 13.40 11.57
N GLU A 43 24.48 13.68 11.79
CA GLU A 43 25.64 12.90 11.36
C GLU A 43 25.78 11.58 12.12
N GLY A 44 26.36 10.59 11.42
CA GLY A 44 27.35 9.67 11.97
C GLY A 44 26.84 8.45 12.76
N SER A 45 26.92 7.27 12.13
CA SER A 45 27.58 6.05 12.66
C SER A 45 27.46 4.94 11.61
N LYS A 46 28.61 4.41 11.18
CA LYS A 46 28.71 3.22 10.34
C LYS A 46 28.51 1.99 11.23
N GLU A 47 27.28 1.54 11.33
CA GLU A 47 26.94 0.15 11.66
C GLU A 47 25.91 -0.30 10.62
N ALA A 48 25.94 -1.58 10.26
CA ALA A 48 25.12 -2.15 9.19
C ALA A 48 23.64 -1.79 9.39
N LYS A 49 23.19 -0.70 8.77
CA LYS A 49 21.81 -0.24 8.84
C LYS A 49 20.99 -1.24 8.06
N THR A 50 20.33 -2.14 8.78
CA THR A 50 19.02 -2.65 8.35
C THR A 50 18.24 -1.43 7.88
N GLU A 51 17.92 -1.36 6.59
CA GLU A 51 17.18 -0.22 6.04
C GLU A 51 15.85 -0.13 6.79
N GLU A 52 15.77 0.83 7.72
CA GLU A 52 14.60 1.00 8.58
C GLU A 52 13.45 1.52 7.70
N VAL A 53 12.48 0.66 7.39
CA VAL A 53 11.34 1.01 6.56
C VAL A 53 10.49 2.07 7.28
N PRO A 54 10.18 3.21 6.64
CA PRO A 54 9.36 4.26 7.25
C PRO A 54 7.89 3.85 7.38
N CYS A 55 7.16 4.48 8.29
CA CYS A 55 5.71 4.32 8.39
C CYS A 55 4.97 5.17 7.34
N ASP A 56 4.04 4.55 6.61
CA ASP A 56 3.30 5.19 5.51
C ASP A 56 2.27 6.24 5.94
N TYR A 57 1.85 6.21 7.21
CA TYR A 57 0.77 7.08 7.72
C TYR A 57 1.26 8.24 8.59
N CYS A 58 2.56 8.31 8.89
CA CYS A 58 3.12 9.43 9.63
C CYS A 58 3.20 10.66 8.72
N LEU A 59 2.46 11.71 9.07
CA LEU A 59 2.49 12.98 8.33
C LEU A 59 3.74 13.81 8.68
N ASP A 60 4.14 13.83 9.94
CA ASP A 60 5.32 14.57 10.42
C ASP A 60 6.27 13.61 11.14
N GLY A 61 7.57 13.68 10.82
CA GLY A 61 8.62 12.91 11.50
C GLY A 61 8.45 11.39 11.37
N SER A 62 8.74 10.86 10.17
CA SER A 62 8.58 9.44 9.83
C SER A 62 9.20 8.53 10.88
N GLN A 63 8.35 7.85 11.65
CA GLN A 63 8.75 6.85 12.62
C GLN A 63 9.08 5.54 11.88
N PRO A 64 10.04 4.74 12.37
CA PRO A 64 10.30 3.42 11.81
C PRO A 64 9.05 2.56 11.95
N ALA A 65 8.72 1.85 10.89
CA ALA A 65 7.65 0.86 10.92
C ALA A 65 8.10 -0.35 11.74
N VAL A 66 7.17 -0.91 12.50
CA VAL A 66 7.39 -2.14 13.27
C VAL A 66 6.79 -3.35 12.55
N LYS A 67 5.67 -3.17 11.83
CA LYS A 67 5.02 -4.23 11.06
C LYS A 67 4.48 -3.73 9.73
N THR A 68 4.47 -4.60 8.73
CA THR A 68 3.79 -4.39 7.46
C THR A 68 2.48 -5.15 7.44
N CYS A 69 1.38 -4.46 7.20
CA CYS A 69 0.07 -5.04 6.99
C CYS A 69 -0.07 -5.45 5.52
N LEU A 70 -0.26 -6.75 5.28
CA LEU A 70 -0.41 -7.27 3.93
C LEU A 70 -1.75 -6.87 3.29
N GLY A 71 -2.83 -6.79 4.07
CA GLY A 71 -4.15 -6.37 3.61
C GLY A 71 -4.24 -4.88 3.23
N CYS A 72 -3.61 -3.99 4.01
CA CYS A 72 -3.55 -2.55 3.72
C CYS A 72 -2.46 -2.16 2.72
N ASN A 73 -1.50 -3.05 2.48
CA ASN A 73 -0.26 -2.74 1.78
C ASN A 73 0.46 -1.53 2.39
N ALA A 74 0.66 -1.56 3.72
CA ALA A 74 1.25 -0.44 4.44
C ALA A 74 2.10 -0.90 5.63
N SER A 75 3.24 -0.25 5.80
CA SER A 75 4.16 -0.33 6.92
C SER A 75 3.75 0.66 8.01
N LEU A 76 3.55 0.12 9.23
CA LEU A 76 2.95 0.81 10.36
C LEU A 76 3.97 0.94 11.50
N CYS A 77 4.17 2.16 12.01
CA CYS A 77 4.80 2.37 13.31
C CYS A 77 3.87 1.91 14.45
N GLN A 78 4.39 1.81 15.66
CA GLN A 78 3.63 1.30 16.81
C GLN A 78 2.29 2.03 17.04
N ALA A 79 2.27 3.36 16.90
CA ALA A 79 1.04 4.15 17.08
C ALA A 79 -0.02 3.85 16.01
N HIS A 80 0.38 3.73 14.75
CA HIS A 80 -0.53 3.39 13.66
C HIS A 80 -0.96 1.93 13.69
N LEU A 81 -0.09 1.03 14.15
CA LEU A 81 -0.42 -0.38 14.38
C LEU A 81 -1.48 -0.55 15.48
N SER A 82 -1.36 0.18 16.59
CA SER A 82 -2.39 0.14 17.65
C SER A 82 -3.75 0.60 17.14
N LYS A 83 -3.80 1.69 16.35
CA LYS A 83 -5.05 2.18 15.73
C LYS A 83 -5.60 1.20 14.69
N HIS A 84 -4.72 0.54 13.95
CA HIS A 84 -5.07 -0.49 12.98
C HIS A 84 -5.79 -1.65 13.69
N ASN A 85 -5.22 -2.19 14.76
CA ASN A 85 -5.77 -3.35 15.48
C ASN A 85 -7.06 -3.02 16.25
N ALA A 86 -7.28 -1.75 16.62
CA ALA A 86 -8.51 -1.31 17.26
C ALA A 86 -9.73 -1.31 16.32
N LYS A 87 -9.52 -1.29 15.00
CA LYS A 87 -10.62 -1.27 14.02
C LYS A 87 -11.06 -2.69 13.68
N ALA A 88 -12.32 -3.02 13.92
CA ALA A 88 -12.88 -4.36 13.67
C ALA A 88 -12.65 -4.86 12.23
N SER A 89 -12.74 -3.97 11.23
CA SER A 89 -12.52 -4.34 9.82
C SER A 89 -11.08 -4.70 9.46
N GLN A 90 -10.11 -4.43 10.36
CA GLN A 90 -8.69 -4.60 10.11
C GLN A 90 -8.04 -5.66 11.03
N GLN A 91 -8.81 -6.25 11.94
CA GLN A 91 -8.29 -7.23 12.91
C GLN A 91 -7.81 -8.53 12.27
N ASP A 92 -8.43 -8.95 11.16
CA ASP A 92 -8.08 -10.18 10.45
C ASP A 92 -6.93 -9.99 9.44
N HIS A 93 -6.42 -8.75 9.30
CA HIS A 93 -5.32 -8.52 8.37
C HIS A 93 -4.03 -9.16 8.88
N VAL A 94 -3.33 -9.84 7.97
CA VAL A 94 -2.01 -10.43 8.25
C VAL A 94 -0.95 -9.33 8.37
N LEU A 95 -0.24 -9.34 9.50
CA LEU A 95 0.88 -8.44 9.82
C LEU A 95 2.20 -9.23 9.82
N VAL A 96 3.24 -8.67 9.20
CA VAL A 96 4.59 -9.26 9.12
C VAL A 96 5.65 -8.30 9.65
N GLU A 97 6.79 -8.82 10.10
CA GLU A 97 7.89 -8.01 10.64
C GLU A 97 8.58 -7.18 9.56
N VAL A 98 8.92 -5.93 9.88
CA VAL A 98 9.60 -5.00 9.00
C VAL A 98 11.06 -5.44 8.79
N GLY A 99 11.52 -5.46 7.53
CA GLY A 99 12.82 -6.01 7.13
C GLY A 99 12.72 -7.34 6.38
N THR A 100 11.55 -7.98 6.38
CA THR A 100 11.25 -9.10 5.45
C THR A 100 10.66 -8.58 4.13
N GLY A 101 11.20 -7.47 3.61
CA GLY A 101 10.71 -6.81 2.39
C GLY A 101 10.56 -7.77 1.20
N GLY A 102 11.48 -8.74 1.09
CA GLY A 102 11.36 -9.86 0.14
C GLY A 102 10.14 -10.74 0.42
N ALA A 103 9.94 -11.19 1.67
CA ALA A 103 8.85 -12.12 2.01
C ALA A 103 7.44 -11.54 1.87
N ALA A 104 7.29 -10.20 1.91
CA ALA A 104 6.00 -9.54 1.66
C ALA A 104 5.67 -9.47 0.16
N GLU A 105 6.66 -9.23 -0.70
CA GLU A 105 6.51 -9.26 -2.16
C GLU A 105 6.40 -10.69 -2.69
N GLU A 106 7.19 -11.62 -2.15
CA GLU A 106 7.15 -13.06 -2.48
C GLU A 106 5.80 -13.72 -2.14
N ARG A 107 5.02 -13.12 -1.23
CA ARG A 107 3.66 -13.59 -0.91
C ARG A 107 2.56 -12.89 -1.68
N ARG A 108 2.89 -12.11 -2.70
CA ARG A 108 1.92 -11.43 -3.57
C ARG A 108 2.00 -11.91 -5.00
N CYS A 109 0.84 -11.98 -5.63
CA CYS A 109 0.72 -12.24 -7.04
C CYS A 109 1.30 -11.05 -7.81
N PRO A 110 2.28 -11.27 -8.70
CA PRO A 110 2.89 -10.19 -9.48
C PRO A 110 1.89 -9.55 -10.46
N GLU A 111 0.90 -10.30 -10.93
CA GLU A 111 -0.11 -9.79 -11.86
C GLU A 111 -1.23 -9.00 -11.17
N HIS A 112 -1.63 -9.41 -9.97
CA HIS A 112 -2.85 -8.90 -9.32
C HIS A 112 -2.58 -8.11 -8.04
N GLY A 113 -1.35 -8.12 -7.51
CA GLY A 113 -0.98 -7.50 -6.23
C GLY A 113 -1.72 -8.07 -5.01
N ARG A 114 -2.44 -9.19 -5.18
CA ARG A 114 -3.19 -9.89 -4.13
C ARG A 114 -2.33 -10.95 -3.46
N LEU A 115 -2.69 -11.34 -2.24
CA LEU A 115 -1.97 -12.38 -1.53
C LEU A 115 -2.06 -13.73 -2.25
N LEU A 116 -0.95 -14.46 -2.23
CA LEU A 116 -0.85 -15.82 -2.69
C LEU A 116 -1.43 -16.74 -1.61
N GLU A 117 -2.74 -16.96 -1.68
CA GLU A 117 -3.52 -17.72 -0.69
C GLU A 117 -3.96 -19.10 -1.21
N CYS A 118 -3.63 -19.40 -2.47
CA CYS A 118 -4.02 -20.60 -3.17
C CYS A 118 -2.80 -21.31 -3.76
N TYR A 119 -2.87 -22.63 -3.91
CA TYR A 119 -1.85 -23.43 -4.57
C TYR A 119 -2.45 -24.19 -5.75
N CYS A 120 -1.87 -24.00 -6.93
CA CYS A 120 -2.22 -24.74 -8.15
C CYS A 120 -1.44 -26.05 -8.18
N ARG A 121 -2.13 -27.20 -8.11
CA ARG A 121 -1.48 -28.51 -8.16
C ARG A 121 -0.97 -28.88 -9.54
N ASP A 122 -1.67 -28.45 -10.59
CA ASP A 122 -1.28 -28.73 -11.97
C ASP A 122 0.06 -28.09 -12.35
N GLU A 123 0.32 -26.87 -11.85
CA GLU A 123 1.54 -26.11 -12.17
C GLU A 123 2.54 -26.02 -11.02
N GLY A 124 2.16 -26.47 -9.82
CA GLY A 124 3.02 -26.49 -8.65
C GLY A 124 3.39 -25.11 -8.11
N GLN A 125 2.47 -24.14 -8.19
CA GLN A 125 2.75 -22.73 -7.89
C GLN A 125 1.71 -22.12 -6.94
N ASN A 126 2.18 -21.20 -6.09
CA ASN A 126 1.29 -20.38 -5.27
C ASN A 126 0.70 -19.25 -6.13
N ILE A 127 -0.63 -19.10 -6.09
CA ILE A 127 -1.40 -18.14 -6.88
C ILE A 127 -2.34 -17.35 -5.96
N CYS A 128 -2.84 -16.20 -6.43
CA CYS A 128 -3.92 -15.51 -5.73
C CYS A 128 -5.30 -15.99 -6.20
N THR A 129 -6.36 -15.63 -5.48
CA THR A 129 -7.73 -16.01 -5.83
C THR A 129 -8.16 -15.53 -7.22
N LEU A 130 -7.69 -14.36 -7.68
CA LEU A 130 -7.99 -13.85 -9.01
C LEU A 130 -7.34 -14.67 -10.14
N CYS A 131 -6.14 -15.23 -9.90
CA CYS A 131 -5.50 -16.13 -10.86
C CYS A 131 -6.36 -17.34 -11.20
N PHE A 132 -7.12 -17.86 -10.23
CA PHE A 132 -8.04 -18.98 -10.42
C PHE A 132 -9.38 -18.56 -11.03
N ILE A 133 -9.97 -17.43 -10.57
CA ILE A 133 -11.33 -17.04 -10.98
C ILE A 133 -11.35 -16.45 -12.39
N THR A 134 -10.40 -15.56 -12.69
CA THR A 134 -10.38 -14.77 -13.93
C THR A 134 -9.07 -14.89 -14.71
N GLY A 135 -8.02 -15.43 -14.10
CA GLY A 135 -6.69 -15.52 -14.69
C GLY A 135 -6.40 -16.82 -15.42
N SER A 136 -5.11 -17.05 -15.65
CA SER A 136 -4.56 -18.16 -16.43
C SER A 136 -4.76 -19.54 -15.81
N HIS A 137 -5.09 -19.63 -14.51
CA HIS A 137 -5.28 -20.90 -13.79
C HIS A 137 -6.74 -21.33 -13.72
N LYS A 138 -7.59 -20.78 -14.59
CA LYS A 138 -9.02 -21.11 -14.63
C LYS A 138 -9.21 -22.57 -15.06
N GLY A 139 -9.82 -23.36 -14.17
CA GLY A 139 -10.08 -24.79 -14.40
C GLY A 139 -8.95 -25.72 -13.94
N HIS A 140 -7.87 -25.19 -13.35
CA HIS A 140 -6.86 -26.02 -12.69
C HIS A 140 -7.35 -26.51 -11.32
N ASN A 141 -6.70 -27.54 -10.79
CA ASN A 141 -6.94 -28.05 -9.45
C ASN A 141 -6.25 -27.13 -8.42
N ILE A 142 -7.06 -26.28 -7.80
CA ILE A 142 -6.60 -25.30 -6.81
C ILE A 142 -7.02 -25.73 -5.41
N ILE A 143 -6.08 -25.67 -4.47
CA ILE A 143 -6.34 -25.83 -3.03
C ILE A 143 -6.02 -24.54 -2.28
N THR A 144 -6.66 -24.31 -1.14
CA THR A 144 -6.32 -23.17 -0.28
C THR A 144 -5.10 -23.52 0.57
N VAL A 145 -4.26 -22.53 0.89
CA VAL A 145 -3.06 -22.74 1.72
C VAL A 145 -3.40 -23.17 3.16
N ARG A 146 -4.67 -23.04 3.60
CA ARG A 146 -5.13 -23.61 4.87
C ARG A 146 -5.32 -25.14 4.84
N GLU A 147 -5.35 -25.75 3.66
CA GLU A 147 -5.65 -27.16 3.44
C GLU A 147 -4.54 -27.93 2.69
N ALA A 148 -3.40 -27.26 2.44
CA ALA A 148 -2.20 -27.81 1.80
C ALA A 148 -1.19 -28.28 2.85
#